data_AF-A0A2T3B958-F1
#
_entry.id   AF-A0A2T3B958-F1
#
_cell.length_a   1.000
_cell.length_b   1.000
_cell.length_c   1.000
_cell.angle_alpha   90.00
_cell.angle_beta   90.00
_cell.angle_gamma   90.00
#
_symmetry.space_group_name_H-M   'P 1'
#
loop_
_entity.id
_entity.type
_entity.pdbx_description
1 polymer ?
#
loop_
_entity_poly.entity_id
_entity_poly.type
_entity_poly.pdbx_seq_one_letter_code
_entity_poly.pdbx_strand_id
1 'polypeptide(L)'
;MDQELAPFILFTEHHVRPETPHLKLELALGSKLTEDSGCHVLATIHRAGDSHEEPCIFRWGRHDATAAFLLFHHTPDGLRKIEIASEPPSAAVQAPLVVDGWGISVRELAPGGRVRSMITLPKRYRTELVSGEKYELVWPGGEIAIWDWGTEKQHAGRELGVKSPKICLPAARATLEFNKFGQATEGRGSPPPISASERIPGAPIMSVMLECNKNVPQAGVADVKISVVYEAPAGSPAITFHSLPFQSWYGPREGYRLYRRRANAWESIEDDTTGFMIVDDPDVSIHVSQHEDFASLQPGQTWTSSDRLQGQGLGALPDDMNVGDVFRYVFKGVELDWWDWGDSSDHAETIVKLPCFIKGRVVDPKDNGGRPKLKVPASNSIEFTIV
;
A
#
# COMPACT_ATOMS: atom_id res chain seq x y z
N MET A 1 1.16 8.38 33.65
CA MET A 1 0.96 8.27 32.19
C MET A 1 0.66 6.84 31.76
N ASP A 2 1.34 5.79 32.27
CA ASP A 2 0.97 4.39 31.93
C ASP A 2 -0.38 3.90 32.48
N GLN A 3 -0.89 4.48 33.58
CA GLN A 3 -2.19 4.10 34.16
C GLN A 3 -3.39 4.45 33.27
N GLU A 4 -3.30 5.50 32.45
CA GLU A 4 -4.43 5.98 31.62
C GLU A 4 -4.70 5.06 30.43
N LEU A 5 -3.67 4.37 29.94
CA LEU A 5 -3.79 3.41 28.84
C LEU A 5 -4.13 2.00 29.32
N ALA A 6 -3.85 1.67 30.58
CA ALA A 6 -4.04 0.32 31.14
C ALA A 6 -5.44 -0.29 30.88
N PRO A 7 -6.57 0.46 30.94
CA PRO A 7 -7.90 -0.09 30.64
C PRO A 7 -8.07 -0.57 29.18
N PHE A 8 -7.20 -0.12 28.28
CA PHE A 8 -7.26 -0.41 26.85
C PHE A 8 -6.26 -1.48 26.42
N ILE A 9 -5.40 -1.94 27.34
CA ILE A 9 -4.43 -3.00 27.08
C ILE A 9 -5.09 -4.35 27.33
N LEU A 10 -5.26 -5.13 26.27
CA LEU A 10 -5.91 -6.44 26.29
C LEU A 10 -4.91 -7.55 26.59
N PHE A 11 -3.72 -7.48 25.98
CA PHE A 11 -2.69 -8.51 26.12
C PHE A 11 -1.35 -7.87 26.47
N THR A 12 -0.65 -8.49 27.42
CA THR A 12 0.66 -8.06 27.93
C THR A 12 1.63 -9.24 27.89
N GLU A 13 2.90 -8.98 28.22
CA GLU A 13 3.93 -10.04 28.32
C GLU A 13 3.54 -11.16 29.31
N HIS A 14 2.70 -10.88 30.32
CA HIS A 14 2.21 -11.88 31.27
C HIS A 14 1.23 -12.89 30.68
N HIS A 15 0.66 -12.60 29.50
CA HIS A 15 -0.28 -13.48 28.81
C HIS A 15 0.42 -14.41 27.80
N VAL A 16 1.73 -14.28 27.63
CA VAL A 16 2.52 -15.15 26.75
C VAL A 16 2.53 -16.56 27.32
N ARG A 17 2.27 -17.54 26.45
CA ARG A 17 2.14 -18.95 26.81
C ARG A 17 3.44 -19.68 26.44
N PRO A 18 4.03 -20.46 27.37
CA PRO A 18 5.31 -21.15 27.16
C PRO A 18 5.36 -22.06 25.93
N GLU A 19 4.23 -22.62 25.54
CA GLU A 19 4.11 -23.61 24.45
C GLU A 19 3.94 -22.95 23.07
N THR A 20 3.95 -21.62 23.02
CA THR A 20 3.77 -20.83 21.79
C THR A 20 5.02 -19.99 21.50
N PRO A 21 5.24 -19.59 20.24
CA PRO A 21 6.24 -18.58 19.91
C PRO A 21 6.10 -17.32 20.78
N HIS A 22 7.18 -16.88 21.41
CA HIS A 22 7.19 -15.67 22.23
C HIS A 22 7.42 -14.44 21.34
N LEU A 23 6.34 -13.83 20.87
CA LEU A 23 6.42 -12.66 19.98
C LEU A 23 6.30 -11.34 20.75
N LYS A 24 6.99 -10.31 20.25
CA LYS A 24 6.87 -8.92 20.70
C LYS A 24 6.61 -8.02 19.49
N LEU A 25 5.79 -6.98 19.67
CA LEU A 25 5.54 -5.96 18.66
C LEU A 25 6.16 -4.64 19.12
N GLU A 26 6.89 -3.99 18.22
CA GLU A 26 7.35 -2.62 18.38
C GLU A 26 6.74 -1.76 17.27
N LEU A 27 6.29 -0.56 17.62
CA LEU A 27 5.78 0.41 16.66
C LEU A 27 6.73 1.59 16.62
N ALA A 28 7.13 1.98 15.42
CA ALA A 28 7.86 3.21 15.17
C ALA A 28 7.13 4.00 14.08
N LEU A 29 7.14 5.32 14.20
CA LEU A 29 6.59 6.21 13.20
C LEU A 29 7.74 6.94 12.50
N GLY A 30 7.58 7.23 11.21
CA GLY A 30 8.50 8.12 10.52
C GLY A 30 8.57 9.47 11.25
N SER A 31 9.77 10.02 11.43
CA SER A 31 10.02 11.21 12.27
C SER A 31 9.36 12.51 11.77
N LYS A 32 8.59 12.47 10.68
CA LYS A 32 7.88 13.60 10.07
C LYS A 32 6.58 13.11 9.42
N LEU A 33 5.54 12.94 10.23
CA LEU A 33 4.17 12.77 9.71
C LEU A 33 3.68 14.15 9.26
N THR A 34 3.42 14.32 7.98
CA THR A 34 2.84 15.52 7.37
C THR A 34 1.46 15.19 6.79
N GLU A 35 0.62 16.19 6.54
CA GLU A 35 -0.70 16.03 5.89
C GLU A 35 -0.60 15.26 4.55
N ASP A 36 0.48 15.47 3.80
CA ASP A 36 0.75 14.78 2.52
C ASP A 36 1.43 13.40 2.66
N SER A 37 1.85 13.00 3.87
CA SER A 37 2.49 11.71 4.10
C SER A 37 1.42 10.64 4.32
N GLY A 38 1.61 9.42 3.80
CA GLY A 38 0.69 8.30 4.00
C GLY A 38 0.53 7.83 5.45
N CYS A 39 1.05 8.57 6.44
CA CYS A 39 1.07 8.23 7.85
C CYS A 39 1.48 6.77 8.08
N HIS A 40 2.74 6.48 7.75
CA HIS A 40 3.25 5.13 7.81
C HIS A 40 3.78 4.77 9.20
N VAL A 41 3.36 3.61 9.70
CA VAL A 41 3.81 2.96 10.92
C VAL A 41 4.69 1.80 10.56
N LEU A 42 5.94 1.82 11.02
CA LEU A 42 6.82 0.68 10.98
C LEU A 42 6.50 -0.22 12.17
N ALA A 43 5.88 -1.36 11.90
CA ALA A 43 5.66 -2.41 12.87
C ALA A 43 6.79 -3.43 12.78
N THR A 44 7.45 -3.73 13.90
CA THR A 44 8.49 -4.76 14.00
C THR A 44 7.98 -5.87 14.90
N ILE A 45 7.82 -7.07 14.37
CA ILE A 45 7.57 -8.26 15.19
C ILE A 45 8.88 -8.98 15.41
N HIS A 46 9.23 -9.20 16.67
CA HIS A 46 10.42 -9.91 17.10
C HIS A 46 10.03 -11.18 17.83
N ARG A 47 10.72 -12.30 17.54
CA ARG A 47 10.61 -13.51 18.32
C ARG A 47 11.68 -13.49 19.42
N ALA A 48 11.23 -13.33 20.65
CA ALA A 48 12.06 -13.43 21.85
C ALA A 48 12.49 -14.88 22.10
N GLY A 49 13.40 -15.08 23.07
CA GLY A 49 13.79 -16.42 23.50
C GLY A 49 12.60 -17.20 24.06
N ASP A 50 12.38 -18.39 23.50
CA ASP A 50 11.41 -19.39 23.96
C ASP A 50 12.10 -20.78 24.04
N SER A 51 11.37 -21.82 24.42
CA SER A 51 11.95 -23.17 24.59
C SER A 51 12.15 -23.93 23.27
N HIS A 52 11.92 -23.29 22.12
CA HIS A 52 11.96 -23.92 20.80
C HIS A 52 13.06 -23.32 19.92
N GLU A 53 13.90 -24.17 19.33
CA GLU A 53 14.97 -23.75 18.42
C GLU A 53 14.52 -23.74 16.94
N GLU A 54 13.39 -24.38 16.64
CA GLU A 54 12.80 -24.36 15.30
C GLU A 54 12.17 -23.00 14.99
N PRO A 55 12.21 -22.52 13.73
CA PRO A 55 11.45 -21.34 13.31
C PRO A 55 9.95 -21.48 13.56
N CYS A 56 9.21 -20.38 13.52
CA CYS A 56 7.76 -20.42 13.54
C CYS A 56 7.18 -19.66 12.36
N ILE A 57 6.04 -20.12 11.87
CA ILE A 57 5.21 -19.40 10.90
C ILE A 57 3.91 -18.98 11.55
N PHE A 58 3.43 -17.78 11.25
CA PHE A 58 2.17 -17.27 11.78
C PHE A 58 1.51 -16.28 10.83
N ARG A 59 0.18 -16.17 10.92
CA ARG A 59 -0.59 -15.20 10.14
C ARG A 59 -0.64 -13.86 10.87
N TRP A 60 -0.11 -12.82 10.25
CA TRP A 60 -0.28 -11.45 10.69
C TRP A 60 -0.15 -10.48 9.52
N GLY A 61 -1.25 -9.83 9.13
CA GLY A 61 -1.28 -8.91 7.99
C GLY A 61 -2.14 -7.67 8.23
N ARG A 62 -2.49 -7.01 7.11
CA ARG A 62 -3.26 -5.76 7.06
C ARG A 62 -4.48 -5.76 7.99
N HIS A 63 -5.34 -6.77 7.89
CA HIS A 63 -6.57 -6.86 8.67
C HIS A 63 -6.34 -7.06 10.16
N ASP A 64 -5.28 -7.79 10.52
CA ASP A 64 -4.90 -8.00 11.91
C ASP A 64 -4.41 -6.68 12.50
N ALA A 65 -3.58 -5.94 11.78
CA ALA A 65 -2.95 -4.71 12.28
C ALA A 65 -3.86 -3.46 12.27
N THR A 66 -4.58 -3.17 11.18
CA THR A 66 -5.22 -1.86 11.00
C THR A 66 -6.62 -1.74 11.60
N ALA A 67 -7.28 -2.86 11.90
CA ALA A 67 -8.62 -2.85 12.49
C ALA A 67 -8.61 -2.61 14.02
N ALA A 68 -7.44 -2.59 14.66
CA ALA A 68 -7.32 -2.60 16.12
C ALA A 68 -6.44 -1.51 16.73
N PHE A 69 -5.86 -0.59 15.93
CA PHE A 69 -5.13 0.53 16.52
C PHE A 69 -6.09 1.52 17.19
N LEU A 70 -5.75 1.92 18.42
CA LEU A 70 -6.40 2.99 19.15
C LEU A 70 -5.57 4.27 19.01
N LEU A 71 -6.24 5.42 18.94
CA LEU A 71 -5.60 6.72 18.89
C LEU A 71 -5.97 7.53 20.13
N PHE A 72 -4.98 8.14 20.78
CA PHE A 72 -5.17 9.02 21.93
C PHE A 72 -4.50 10.36 21.70
N HIS A 73 -5.17 11.45 22.05
CA HIS A 73 -4.63 12.81 22.01
C HIS A 73 -4.10 13.20 23.39
N HIS A 74 -2.89 13.77 23.45
CA HIS A 74 -2.37 14.41 24.65
C HIS A 74 -3.06 15.77 24.83
N THR A 75 -3.85 15.92 25.89
CA THR A 75 -4.50 17.18 26.26
C THR A 75 -3.91 17.71 27.57
N PRO A 76 -4.17 18.98 27.94
CA PRO A 76 -3.78 19.49 29.25
C PRO A 76 -4.33 18.68 30.44
N ASP A 77 -5.47 18.01 30.24
CA ASP A 77 -6.16 17.21 31.25
C ASP A 77 -5.74 15.72 31.25
N GLY A 78 -4.81 15.32 30.38
CA GLY A 78 -4.33 13.94 30.23
C GLY A 78 -4.60 13.33 28.86
N LEU A 79 -4.49 12.00 28.76
CA LEU A 79 -4.72 11.27 27.51
C LEU A 79 -6.22 11.10 27.22
N ARG A 80 -6.68 11.60 26.07
CA ARG A 80 -8.06 11.45 25.60
C ARG A 80 -8.12 10.47 24.42
N LYS A 81 -8.89 9.38 24.56
CA LYS A 81 -9.18 8.48 23.45
C LYS A 81 -9.97 9.19 22.35
N ILE A 82 -9.56 9.01 21.10
CA ILE A 82 -10.29 9.43 19.91
C ILE A 82 -11.07 8.23 19.39
N GLU A 83 -12.37 8.43 19.17
CA GLU A 83 -13.21 7.41 18.57
C GLU A 83 -13.02 7.42 17.05
N ILE A 84 -12.33 6.39 16.56
CA ILE A 84 -12.16 6.15 15.13
C ILE A 84 -13.26 5.20 14.68
N ALA A 85 -14.00 5.58 13.63
CA ALA A 85 -15.03 4.73 13.04
C ALA A 85 -14.44 3.34 12.71
N SER A 86 -15.03 2.29 13.29
CA SER A 86 -14.59 0.92 13.07
C SER A 86 -15.12 0.39 11.74
N GLU A 87 -14.28 -0.28 10.96
CA GLU A 87 -14.75 -1.16 9.89
C GLU A 87 -15.35 -2.43 10.50
N PRO A 88 -16.40 -3.01 9.90
CA PRO A 88 -16.89 -4.32 10.31
C PRO A 88 -15.75 -5.35 10.16
N PRO A 89 -15.56 -6.26 11.14
CA PRO A 89 -14.53 -7.28 11.04
C PRO A 89 -14.78 -8.13 9.78
N SER A 90 -13.79 -8.20 8.90
CA SER A 90 -13.85 -9.10 7.74
C SER A 90 -13.96 -10.54 8.23
N ALA A 91 -14.94 -11.29 7.74
CA ALA A 91 -15.14 -12.71 8.06
C ALA A 91 -13.92 -13.58 7.71
N ALA A 92 -12.96 -13.07 6.93
CA ALA A 92 -11.76 -13.77 6.48
C ALA A 92 -10.65 -13.93 7.54
N VAL A 93 -10.78 -13.33 8.73
CA VAL A 93 -9.70 -13.29 9.76
C VAL A 93 -9.44 -14.67 10.38
N GLN A 94 -10.36 -15.63 10.28
CA GLN A 94 -10.23 -16.97 10.91
C GLN A 94 -10.29 -18.15 9.93
N ALA A 95 -10.32 -17.89 8.62
CA ALA A 95 -10.28 -18.97 7.64
C ALA A 95 -8.87 -19.57 7.57
N PRO A 96 -8.74 -20.91 7.43
CA PRO A 96 -7.46 -21.56 7.19
C PRO A 96 -6.72 -20.95 6.01
N LEU A 97 -5.39 -20.98 6.06
CA LEU A 97 -4.53 -20.30 5.10
C LEU A 97 -3.60 -21.28 4.41
N VAL A 98 -3.60 -21.33 3.07
CA VAL A 98 -2.62 -22.12 2.32
C VAL A 98 -1.30 -21.34 2.26
N VAL A 99 -0.20 -21.99 2.62
CA VAL A 99 1.14 -21.42 2.49
C VAL A 99 1.61 -21.63 1.06
N ASP A 100 1.52 -20.59 0.24
CA ASP A 100 1.91 -20.63 -1.18
C ASP A 100 3.17 -19.82 -1.50
N GLY A 101 3.79 -19.20 -0.48
CA GLY A 101 4.96 -18.33 -0.63
C GLY A 101 4.64 -16.95 -1.23
N TRP A 102 3.37 -16.67 -1.54
CA TRP A 102 2.89 -15.38 -2.06
C TRP A 102 1.93 -14.68 -1.08
N GLY A 103 1.48 -15.38 -0.04
CA GLY A 103 0.61 -14.85 1.00
C GLY A 103 1.26 -13.71 1.80
N ILE A 104 0.89 -12.46 1.47
CA ILE A 104 1.32 -11.21 2.14
C ILE A 104 1.04 -11.22 3.66
N SER A 105 0.29 -12.19 4.19
CA SER A 105 -0.06 -12.33 5.61
C SER A 105 0.72 -13.41 6.37
N VAL A 106 1.51 -14.29 5.72
CA VAL A 106 2.34 -15.29 6.42
C VAL A 106 3.68 -14.67 6.82
N ARG A 107 4.13 -14.93 8.04
CA ARG A 107 5.43 -14.51 8.56
C ARG A 107 6.19 -15.70 9.08
N GLU A 108 7.44 -15.86 8.66
CA GLU A 108 8.40 -16.79 9.26
C GLU A 108 9.37 -16.05 10.20
N LEU A 109 9.60 -16.58 11.39
CA LEU A 109 10.63 -16.08 12.32
C LEU A 109 11.43 -17.22 12.94
N ALA A 110 12.73 -17.21 12.69
CA ALA A 110 13.72 -17.98 13.46
C ALA A 110 13.81 -17.45 14.91
N PRO A 111 14.34 -18.25 15.86
CA PRO A 111 14.64 -17.76 17.20
C PRO A 111 15.52 -16.50 17.17
N GLY A 112 15.13 -15.45 17.89
CA GLY A 112 15.80 -14.15 17.87
C GLY A 112 15.58 -13.33 16.58
N GLY A 113 14.85 -13.87 15.61
CA GLY A 113 14.51 -13.22 14.35
C GLY A 113 13.60 -12.01 14.54
N ARG A 114 13.53 -11.17 13.50
CA ARG A 114 12.58 -10.05 13.43
C ARG A 114 12.03 -9.92 12.02
N VAL A 115 10.82 -9.38 11.91
CA VAL A 115 10.21 -8.99 10.65
C VAL A 115 9.58 -7.61 10.81
N ARG A 116 9.83 -6.74 9.84
CA ARG A 116 9.31 -5.39 9.78
C ARG A 116 8.30 -5.26 8.67
N SER A 117 7.24 -4.53 8.98
CA SER A 117 6.20 -4.22 8.04
C SER A 117 5.83 -2.75 8.14
N MET A 118 5.72 -2.10 6.99
CA MET A 118 5.20 -0.75 6.89
C MET A 118 3.68 -0.82 6.74
N ILE A 119 2.97 -0.14 7.65
CA ILE A 119 1.52 -0.05 7.68
C ILE A 119 1.13 1.40 7.39
N THR A 120 0.35 1.63 6.36
CA THR A 120 -0.26 2.95 6.11
C THR A 120 -1.52 3.08 6.96
N LEU A 121 -1.58 4.09 7.85
CA LEU A 121 -2.80 4.36 8.61
C LEU A 121 -3.92 4.82 7.66
N PRO A 122 -5.16 4.33 7.85
CA PRO A 122 -6.28 4.79 7.04
C PRO A 122 -6.55 6.28 7.27
N LYS A 123 -7.16 6.94 6.29
CA LYS A 123 -7.50 8.37 6.29
C LYS A 123 -8.26 8.77 7.55
N ARG A 124 -9.18 7.92 8.03
CA ARG A 124 -9.96 8.19 9.27
C ARG A 124 -9.12 8.45 10.52
N TYR A 125 -7.87 7.95 10.58
CA TYR A 125 -6.95 8.32 11.65
C TYR A 125 -6.36 9.70 11.41
N ARG A 126 -6.02 10.00 10.14
CA ARG A 126 -5.37 11.26 9.74
C ARG A 126 -6.29 12.46 9.91
N THR A 127 -7.59 12.31 9.67
CA THR A 127 -8.58 13.40 9.82
C THR A 127 -8.68 13.92 11.25
N GLU A 128 -8.26 13.12 12.24
CA GLU A 128 -8.27 13.48 13.65
C GLU A 128 -6.93 14.08 14.13
N LEU A 129 -5.88 14.04 13.30
CA LEU A 129 -4.57 14.57 13.64
C LEU A 129 -4.50 16.07 13.36
N VAL A 130 -4.15 16.83 14.39
CA VAL A 130 -4.00 18.29 14.36
C VAL A 130 -2.51 18.62 14.44
N SER A 131 -2.10 19.57 13.61
CA SER A 131 -0.70 19.95 13.54
C SER A 131 -0.20 20.64 14.81
N GLY A 132 0.99 20.27 15.27
CA GLY A 132 1.60 20.72 16.51
C GLY A 132 1.16 19.90 17.73
N GLU A 133 0.15 19.04 17.58
CA GLU A 133 -0.38 18.22 18.66
C GLU A 133 0.34 16.87 18.74
N LYS A 134 0.26 16.27 19.92
CA LYS A 134 0.92 15.02 20.27
C LYS A 134 -0.12 13.94 20.53
N TYR A 135 0.10 12.74 19.99
CA TYR A 135 -0.82 11.60 20.12
C TYR A 135 -0.07 10.32 20.50
N GLU A 136 -0.81 9.32 20.97
CA GLU A 136 -0.35 7.95 21.14
C GLU A 136 -1.14 7.05 20.18
N LEU A 137 -0.42 6.31 19.33
CA LEU A 137 -0.95 5.19 18.58
C LEU A 137 -0.72 3.91 19.39
N VAL A 138 -1.78 3.19 19.72
CA VAL A 138 -1.73 2.02 20.60
C VAL A 138 -2.27 0.79 19.89
N TRP A 139 -1.46 -0.26 19.80
CA TRP A 139 -1.92 -1.63 19.57
C TRP A 139 -2.28 -2.24 20.94
N PRO A 140 -3.55 -2.62 21.18
CA PRO A 140 -3.98 -3.10 22.49
C PRO A 140 -3.48 -4.51 22.84
N GLY A 141 -2.83 -5.20 21.90
CA GLY A 141 -2.48 -6.62 22.04
C GLY A 141 -3.58 -7.51 21.47
N GLY A 142 -3.21 -8.72 21.02
CA GLY A 142 -4.16 -9.66 20.43
C GLY A 142 -3.64 -11.10 20.43
N GLU A 143 -4.51 -12.04 20.06
CA GLU A 143 -4.15 -13.44 19.86
C GLU A 143 -4.01 -13.78 18.37
N ILE A 144 -2.98 -14.53 18.00
CA ILE A 144 -2.80 -15.07 16.65
C ILE A 144 -3.17 -16.55 16.67
N ALA A 145 -4.25 -16.88 15.95
CA ALA A 145 -4.84 -18.21 15.95
C ALA A 145 -4.23 -19.17 14.94
N ILE A 146 -3.70 -18.65 13.82
CA ILE A 146 -3.14 -19.46 12.73
C ILE A 146 -1.62 -19.35 12.81
N TRP A 147 -0.99 -20.44 13.23
CA TRP A 147 0.46 -20.54 13.38
C TRP A 147 0.92 -21.99 13.41
N ASP A 148 2.18 -22.24 13.09
CA ASP A 148 2.85 -23.53 13.30
C ASP A 148 4.35 -23.33 13.57
N TRP A 149 4.99 -24.37 14.06
CA TRP A 149 6.44 -24.48 14.10
C TRP A 149 6.98 -24.95 12.75
N GLY A 150 8.20 -24.57 12.42
CA GLY A 150 8.85 -24.82 11.14
C GLY A 150 8.88 -23.59 10.23
N THR A 151 9.24 -23.85 8.98
CA THR A 151 9.46 -22.85 7.92
C THR A 151 8.32 -22.86 6.90
N GLU A 152 8.16 -21.77 6.16
CA GLU A 152 7.26 -21.67 5.02
C GLU A 152 7.56 -22.74 3.98
N LYS A 153 8.85 -23.03 3.73
CA LYS A 153 9.26 -24.11 2.81
C LYS A 153 8.75 -25.48 3.24
N GLN A 154 8.74 -25.78 4.55
CA GLN A 154 8.22 -27.05 5.07
C GLN A 154 6.68 -27.14 4.97
N HIS A 155 6.02 -25.98 4.94
CA HIS A 155 4.57 -25.87 4.88
C HIS A 155 4.03 -25.53 3.49
N ALA A 156 4.90 -25.37 2.48
CA ALA A 156 4.52 -25.01 1.13
C ALA A 156 3.45 -25.98 0.57
N GLY A 157 2.34 -25.42 0.09
CA GLY A 157 1.18 -26.14 -0.42
C GLY A 157 0.30 -26.77 0.68
N ARG A 158 0.57 -26.54 1.96
CA ARG A 158 -0.25 -27.01 3.09
C ARG A 158 -1.14 -25.90 3.63
N GLU A 159 -2.26 -26.32 4.18
CA GLU A 159 -3.21 -25.45 4.87
C GLU A 159 -2.85 -25.34 6.36
N LEU A 160 -2.66 -24.13 6.84
CA LEU A 160 -2.52 -23.81 8.25
C LEU A 160 -3.89 -23.60 8.87
N GLY A 161 -4.24 -24.48 9.81
CA GLY A 161 -5.46 -24.37 10.59
C GLY A 161 -5.30 -23.51 11.84
N VAL A 162 -6.41 -23.32 12.55
CA VAL A 162 -6.42 -22.69 13.88
C VAL A 162 -5.77 -23.61 14.91
N LYS A 163 -4.81 -23.07 15.69
CA LYS A 163 -4.15 -23.76 16.79
C LYS A 163 -4.64 -23.30 18.16
N SER A 164 -4.57 -24.24 19.10
CA SER A 164 -4.69 -24.01 20.54
C SER A 164 -3.49 -24.64 21.24
N PRO A 165 -2.74 -23.90 22.09
CA PRO A 165 -2.95 -22.49 22.41
C PRO A 165 -2.68 -21.54 21.23
N LYS A 166 -3.33 -20.37 21.24
CA LYS A 166 -3.02 -19.27 20.32
C LYS A 166 -1.79 -18.49 20.80
N ILE A 167 -1.01 -17.92 19.88
CA ILE A 167 0.08 -17.02 20.24
C ILE A 167 -0.51 -15.74 20.83
N CYS A 168 0.06 -15.27 21.94
CA CYS A 168 -0.19 -13.93 22.45
C CYS A 168 0.78 -12.96 21.78
N LEU A 169 0.27 -11.91 21.12
CA LEU A 169 1.07 -10.77 20.68
C LEU A 169 0.77 -9.58 21.62
N PRO A 170 1.69 -9.25 22.54
CA PRO A 170 1.47 -8.18 23.52
C PRO A 170 1.23 -6.81 22.88
N ALA A 171 0.64 -5.91 23.67
CA ALA A 171 0.42 -4.53 23.30
C ALA A 171 1.71 -3.77 22.95
N ALA A 172 1.57 -2.81 22.05
CA ALA A 172 2.65 -1.94 21.61
C ALA A 172 2.13 -0.51 21.44
N ARG A 173 3.00 0.49 21.56
CA ARG A 173 2.62 1.89 21.35
C ARG A 173 3.72 2.68 20.66
N ALA A 174 3.31 3.74 19.96
CA ALA A 174 4.19 4.76 19.44
C ALA A 174 3.61 6.14 19.73
N THR A 175 4.45 7.02 20.28
CA THR A 175 4.13 8.44 20.42
C THR A 175 4.37 9.15 19.10
N LEU A 176 3.44 10.02 18.71
CA LEU A 176 3.49 10.75 17.46
C LEU A 176 3.31 12.24 17.69
N GLU A 177 4.16 13.04 17.05
CA GLU A 177 4.01 14.49 16.98
C GLU A 177 3.71 14.84 15.53
N PHE A 178 2.52 15.41 15.30
CA PHE A 178 2.07 15.69 13.94
C PHE A 178 2.56 17.08 13.53
N ASN A 179 3.58 17.17 12.69
CA ASN A 179 4.23 18.44 12.36
C ASN A 179 3.67 19.03 11.06
N LYS A 180 3.42 20.34 11.06
CA LYS A 180 3.20 21.11 9.83
C LYS A 180 4.52 21.11 9.08
N PHE A 181 4.57 20.57 7.86
CA PHE A 181 5.63 21.01 6.95
C PHE A 181 5.36 22.45 6.55
N GLY A 182 6.43 23.22 6.36
CA GLY A 182 6.38 24.65 6.08
C GLY A 182 5.38 24.99 4.98
N GLN A 183 4.45 25.90 5.29
CA GLN A 183 3.45 26.47 4.40
C GLN A 183 2.83 25.46 3.42
N ALA A 184 1.95 24.61 3.94
CA ALA A 184 0.70 24.40 3.20
C ALA A 184 0.07 25.79 3.05
N THR A 185 0.20 26.39 1.86
CA THR A 185 -0.61 27.53 1.49
C THR A 185 -2.05 27.09 1.65
N GLU A 186 -2.73 27.65 2.65
CA GLU A 186 -4.18 27.56 2.79
C GLU A 186 -4.81 27.75 1.40
N GLY A 187 -5.56 26.75 0.95
CA GLY A 187 -6.39 26.83 -0.27
C GLY A 187 -5.81 26.30 -1.59
N ARG A 188 -4.71 25.54 -1.62
CA ARG A 188 -4.30 24.86 -2.87
C ARG A 188 -4.83 23.43 -2.93
N GLY A 189 -5.76 23.17 -3.84
CA GLY A 189 -6.20 21.82 -4.18
C GLY A 189 -5.04 20.91 -4.62
N SER A 190 -5.35 19.62 -4.78
CA SER A 190 -4.43 18.58 -5.24
C SER A 190 -3.41 19.11 -6.29
N PRO A 191 -2.09 18.81 -6.17
CA PRO A 191 -1.07 19.34 -7.08
C PRO A 191 -1.50 19.21 -8.55
N PRO A 192 -1.19 20.17 -9.43
CA PRO A 192 -1.64 20.08 -10.82
C PRO A 192 -1.13 18.77 -11.46
N PRO A 193 -1.95 18.11 -12.31
CA PRO A 193 -1.53 16.95 -13.06
C PRO A 193 -0.26 17.22 -13.89
N ILE A 194 0.51 16.18 -14.19
CA ILE A 194 1.71 16.31 -15.01
C ILE A 194 1.30 16.75 -16.43
N SER A 195 1.88 17.86 -16.87
CA SER A 195 1.63 18.42 -18.20
C SER A 195 2.55 17.79 -19.25
N ALA A 196 2.08 17.70 -20.49
CA ALA A 196 2.91 17.30 -21.63
C ALA A 196 4.15 18.21 -21.82
N SER A 197 4.08 19.46 -21.37
CA SER A 197 5.22 20.40 -21.40
C SER A 197 6.33 20.07 -20.41
N GLU A 198 6.09 19.15 -19.46
CA GLU A 198 7.11 18.71 -18.50
C GLU A 198 7.96 17.54 -19.03
N ARG A 199 7.63 17.00 -20.21
CA ARG A 199 8.41 15.94 -20.85
C ARG A 199 9.87 16.38 -21.02
N ILE A 200 10.78 15.45 -20.76
CA ILE A 200 12.22 15.70 -20.85
C ILE A 200 12.70 15.29 -22.25
N PRO A 201 13.39 16.18 -22.99
CA PRO A 201 13.98 15.82 -24.28
C PRO A 201 14.89 14.58 -24.18
N GLY A 202 14.78 13.68 -25.15
CA GLY A 202 15.56 12.44 -25.20
C GLY A 202 14.93 11.26 -24.44
N ALA A 203 13.85 11.46 -23.67
CA ALA A 203 13.02 10.38 -23.18
C ALA A 203 11.98 9.94 -24.24
N PRO A 204 11.48 8.70 -24.20
CA PRO A 204 10.33 8.26 -24.97
C PRO A 204 9.12 9.17 -24.74
N ILE A 205 8.18 9.14 -25.68
CA ILE A 205 6.93 9.87 -25.53
C ILE A 205 5.82 8.85 -25.38
N MET A 206 5.07 8.94 -24.27
CA MET A 206 3.89 8.12 -24.06
C MET A 206 2.68 8.99 -23.73
N SER A 207 1.49 8.43 -23.97
CA SER A 207 0.21 8.98 -23.53
C SER A 207 -0.65 7.89 -22.91
N VAL A 208 -1.57 8.30 -22.04
CA VAL A 208 -2.51 7.42 -21.35
C VAL A 208 -3.93 7.79 -21.73
N MET A 209 -4.73 6.78 -22.07
CA MET A 209 -6.15 6.89 -22.34
C MET A 209 -6.94 5.98 -21.41
N LEU A 210 -8.01 6.52 -20.82
CA LEU A 210 -8.93 5.80 -19.95
C LEU A 210 -10.27 5.62 -20.64
N GLU A 211 -10.84 4.43 -20.49
CA GLU A 211 -12.15 4.06 -21.01
C GLU A 211 -12.95 3.34 -19.93
N CYS A 212 -14.22 3.70 -19.76
CA CYS A 212 -15.13 3.02 -18.83
C CYS A 212 -16.57 3.15 -19.33
N ASN A 213 -17.43 2.24 -18.87
CA ASN A 213 -18.87 2.34 -19.09
C ASN A 213 -19.43 3.58 -18.40
N LYS A 214 -20.28 4.34 -19.11
CA LYS A 214 -20.94 5.53 -18.55
C LYS A 214 -21.91 5.20 -17.42
N ASN A 215 -22.41 3.97 -17.39
CA ASN A 215 -23.29 3.45 -16.35
C ASN A 215 -22.56 2.32 -15.64
N VAL A 216 -22.26 2.51 -14.36
CA VAL A 216 -21.57 1.55 -13.50
C VAL A 216 -22.58 1.00 -12.51
N PRO A 217 -22.77 -0.32 -12.41
CA PRO A 217 -23.75 -0.87 -11.49
C PRO A 217 -23.33 -0.62 -10.03
N GLN A 218 -24.30 -0.28 -9.16
CA GLN A 218 -24.05 -0.15 -7.72
C GLN A 218 -23.52 -1.44 -7.11
N ALA A 219 -23.99 -2.60 -7.59
CA ALA A 219 -23.53 -3.92 -7.18
C ALA A 219 -23.07 -4.71 -8.41
N GLY A 220 -21.85 -5.24 -8.38
CA GLY A 220 -21.25 -6.00 -9.48
C GLY A 220 -19.81 -5.60 -9.74
N VAL A 221 -19.32 -5.92 -10.94
CA VAL A 221 -17.94 -5.60 -11.38
C VAL A 221 -18.00 -4.65 -12.56
N ALA A 222 -17.26 -3.56 -12.46
CA ALA A 222 -16.96 -2.61 -13.51
C ALA A 222 -15.48 -2.27 -13.45
N ASP A 223 -14.86 -2.24 -14.62
CA ASP A 223 -13.44 -1.97 -14.76
C ASP A 223 -13.25 -0.68 -15.59
N VAL A 224 -12.22 0.07 -15.24
CA VAL A 224 -11.66 1.14 -16.07
C VAL A 224 -10.53 0.52 -16.88
N LYS A 225 -10.65 0.56 -18.20
CA LYS A 225 -9.57 0.15 -19.09
C LYS A 225 -8.56 1.29 -19.21
N ILE A 226 -7.29 0.93 -19.05
CA ILE A 226 -6.13 1.81 -19.16
C ILE A 226 -5.38 1.41 -20.43
N SER A 227 -5.08 2.38 -21.27
CA SER A 227 -4.29 2.19 -22.50
C SER A 227 -3.11 3.16 -22.50
N VAL A 228 -1.90 2.63 -22.58
CA VAL A 228 -0.65 3.41 -22.64
C VAL A 228 -0.07 3.25 -24.04
N VAL A 229 0.04 4.35 -24.78
CA VAL A 229 0.51 4.35 -26.17
C VAL A 229 1.93 4.88 -26.23
N TYR A 230 2.81 4.19 -26.96
CA TYR A 230 4.14 4.70 -27.29
C TYR A 230 4.07 5.58 -28.56
N GLU A 231 4.21 6.89 -28.39
CA GLU A 231 4.11 7.90 -29.44
C GLU A 231 5.46 8.11 -30.13
N ALA A 232 5.72 7.33 -31.18
CA ALA A 232 6.90 7.51 -32.01
C ALA A 232 6.61 7.22 -33.49
N PRO A 233 7.34 7.86 -34.42
CA PRO A 233 7.28 7.53 -35.84
C PRO A 233 7.65 6.07 -36.11
N ALA A 234 7.06 5.50 -37.16
CA ALA A 234 7.44 4.18 -37.64
C ALA A 234 8.96 4.13 -37.95
N GLY A 235 9.61 3.05 -37.51
CA GLY A 235 11.07 2.88 -37.62
C GLY A 235 11.88 3.46 -36.45
N SER A 236 11.23 4.09 -35.47
CA SER A 236 11.89 4.40 -34.19
C SER A 236 12.21 3.10 -33.42
N PRO A 237 13.18 3.10 -32.49
CA PRO A 237 13.46 1.94 -31.66
C PRO A 237 12.26 1.54 -30.81
N ALA A 238 12.14 0.25 -30.51
CA ALA A 238 11.24 -0.22 -29.46
C ALA A 238 11.66 0.34 -28.10
N ILE A 239 10.74 0.28 -27.14
CA ILE A 239 11.01 0.62 -25.75
C ILE A 239 10.58 -0.52 -24.85
N THR A 240 11.30 -0.70 -23.74
CA THR A 240 10.90 -1.55 -22.63
C THR A 240 10.83 -0.72 -21.36
N PHE A 241 9.78 -0.88 -20.56
CA PHE A 241 9.53 -0.04 -19.40
C PHE A 241 8.88 -0.82 -18.26
N HIS A 242 9.07 -0.31 -17.05
CA HIS A 242 8.37 -0.82 -15.86
C HIS A 242 6.92 -0.31 -15.87
N SER A 243 5.95 -1.21 -15.93
CA SER A 243 4.53 -0.92 -16.15
C SER A 243 3.75 -0.68 -14.85
N LEU A 244 4.23 -1.16 -13.70
CA LEU A 244 3.59 -0.99 -12.39
C LEU A 244 3.25 0.48 -12.02
N PRO A 245 4.05 1.51 -12.40
CA PRO A 245 3.68 2.92 -12.21
C PRO A 245 2.34 3.33 -12.82
N PHE A 246 1.84 2.60 -13.83
CA PHE A 246 0.51 2.80 -14.40
C PHE A 246 -0.61 2.04 -13.70
N GLN A 247 -0.32 1.31 -12.62
CA GLN A 247 -1.28 0.49 -11.88
C GLN A 247 -1.27 0.81 -10.38
N SER A 248 -0.49 1.81 -9.96
CA SER A 248 -0.20 2.06 -8.56
C SER A 248 -0.18 3.56 -8.25
N TRP A 249 -0.35 3.89 -6.98
CA TRP A 249 -0.29 5.26 -6.48
C TRP A 249 1.05 5.54 -5.84
N TYR A 250 1.72 6.57 -6.33
CA TYR A 250 3.05 6.97 -5.88
C TYR A 250 3.10 8.37 -5.28
N GLY A 251 1.95 8.97 -4.97
CA GLY A 251 1.89 10.22 -4.21
C GLY A 251 0.83 11.22 -4.69
N PRO A 252 0.77 12.41 -4.06
CA PRO A 252 -0.31 13.39 -4.25
C PRO A 252 -0.36 14.01 -5.66
N ARG A 253 0.72 13.91 -6.43
CA ARG A 253 0.78 14.40 -7.81
C ARG A 253 0.55 13.32 -8.88
N GLU A 254 0.89 12.07 -8.60
CA GLU A 254 0.92 10.96 -9.56
C GLU A 254 -0.24 9.97 -9.38
N GLY A 255 -0.50 9.17 -10.41
CA GLY A 255 -1.47 8.08 -10.38
C GLY A 255 -2.92 8.55 -10.50
N TYR A 256 -3.85 7.68 -10.11
CA TYR A 256 -5.29 7.86 -10.32
C TYR A 256 -5.98 8.71 -9.27
N ARG A 257 -7.00 9.46 -9.67
CA ARG A 257 -7.91 10.20 -8.78
C ARG A 257 -9.35 9.91 -9.16
N LEU A 258 -10.14 9.67 -8.13
CA LEU A 258 -11.59 9.59 -8.19
C LEU A 258 -12.18 10.86 -7.58
N TYR A 259 -13.16 11.45 -8.24
CA TYR A 259 -13.92 12.59 -7.74
C TYR A 259 -15.40 12.24 -7.76
N ARG A 260 -16.16 12.72 -6.78
CA ARG A 260 -17.63 12.64 -6.75
C ARG A 260 -18.22 14.00 -7.04
N ARG A 261 -19.31 14.04 -7.79
CA ARG A 261 -20.06 15.27 -8.03
C ARG A 261 -21.03 15.54 -6.87
N ARG A 262 -20.91 16.70 -6.23
CA ARG A 262 -21.83 17.18 -5.18
C ARG A 262 -22.30 18.59 -5.49
N ALA A 263 -23.61 18.84 -5.55
CA ALA A 263 -24.20 20.17 -5.71
C ALA A 263 -23.54 21.07 -6.79
N ASN A 264 -23.04 20.48 -7.88
CA ASN A 264 -22.29 21.08 -9.00
C ASN A 264 -20.77 21.31 -8.83
N ALA A 265 -20.16 20.87 -7.74
CA ALA A 265 -18.71 20.81 -7.56
C ALA A 265 -18.18 19.37 -7.69
N TRP A 266 -16.90 19.25 -8.03
CA TRP A 266 -16.16 17.99 -7.96
C TRP A 266 -15.38 17.95 -6.66
N GLU A 267 -15.67 16.95 -5.84
CA GLU A 267 -14.98 16.69 -4.58
C GLU A 267 -14.04 15.50 -4.77
N SER A 268 -12.77 15.66 -4.38
CA SER A 268 -11.80 14.57 -4.44
C SER A 268 -12.18 13.50 -3.44
N ILE A 269 -12.21 12.25 -3.89
CA ILE A 269 -12.30 11.09 -3.02
C ILE A 269 -10.87 10.69 -2.72
N GLU A 270 -10.45 10.96 -1.50
CA GLU A 270 -9.21 10.40 -1.01
C GLU A 270 -9.45 8.97 -0.60
N ASP A 271 -8.51 8.13 -1.00
CA ASP A 271 -8.54 6.72 -0.68
C ASP A 271 -8.31 6.48 0.82
N ASP A 272 -9.12 5.59 1.41
CA ASP A 272 -8.95 5.08 2.77
C ASP A 272 -8.07 3.81 2.79
N THR A 273 -7.40 3.45 1.69
CA THR A 273 -6.56 2.25 1.65
C THR A 273 -5.46 2.27 2.69
N THR A 274 -5.31 1.11 3.32
CA THR A 274 -4.19 0.78 4.18
C THR A 274 -3.23 -0.13 3.43
N GLY A 275 -2.03 0.37 3.14
CA GLY A 275 -0.93 -0.43 2.61
C GLY A 275 -0.28 -1.26 3.71
N PHE A 276 0.15 -2.47 3.37
CA PHE A 276 0.96 -3.34 4.21
C PHE A 276 2.12 -3.89 3.36
N MET A 277 3.37 -3.62 3.74
CA MET A 277 4.55 -4.05 2.97
C MET A 277 5.64 -4.58 3.90
N ILE A 278 6.25 -5.72 3.56
CA ILE A 278 7.48 -6.20 4.23
C ILE A 278 8.64 -5.31 3.80
N VAL A 279 9.55 -4.97 4.71
CA VAL A 279 10.68 -4.05 4.41
C VAL A 279 12.05 -4.55 4.86
N ASP A 280 12.14 -5.77 5.40
CA ASP A 280 13.39 -6.32 5.93
C ASP A 280 14.17 -7.18 4.94
N ASP A 281 13.47 -7.80 3.99
CA ASP A 281 14.11 -8.69 3.03
C ASP A 281 14.91 -7.86 2.01
N PRO A 282 16.02 -8.43 1.47
CA PRO A 282 16.81 -7.76 0.45
C PRO A 282 15.99 -7.55 -0.82
N ASP A 283 16.35 -6.50 -1.56
CA ASP A 283 15.79 -6.24 -2.88
C ASP A 283 15.97 -7.46 -3.81
N VAL A 284 14.94 -7.77 -4.58
CA VAL A 284 14.89 -8.96 -5.45
C VAL A 284 15.41 -8.61 -6.83
N SER A 285 16.45 -9.32 -7.26
CA SER A 285 16.92 -9.28 -8.64
C SER A 285 15.95 -10.02 -9.56
N ILE A 286 15.52 -9.35 -10.62
CA ILE A 286 14.61 -9.91 -11.63
C ILE A 286 15.16 -9.67 -13.04
N HIS A 287 14.82 -10.57 -13.95
CA HIS A 287 15.07 -10.37 -15.38
C HIS A 287 13.93 -9.55 -15.99
N VAL A 288 14.27 -8.42 -16.60
CA VAL A 288 13.31 -7.50 -17.23
C VAL A 288 12.42 -8.22 -18.25
N SER A 289 13.02 -9.08 -19.08
CA SER A 289 12.32 -9.80 -20.15
C SER A 289 11.32 -10.86 -19.68
N GLN A 290 11.39 -11.28 -18.41
CA GLN A 290 10.63 -12.41 -17.86
C GLN A 290 9.62 -12.00 -16.79
N HIS A 291 9.60 -10.73 -16.40
CA HIS A 291 8.77 -10.24 -15.30
C HIS A 291 7.50 -9.54 -15.82
N GLU A 292 6.35 -9.85 -15.23
CA GLU A 292 5.03 -9.36 -15.67
C GLU A 292 4.87 -7.83 -15.61
N ASP A 293 5.58 -7.19 -14.68
CA ASP A 293 5.54 -5.73 -14.48
C ASP A 293 6.46 -4.99 -15.47
N PHE A 294 7.00 -5.66 -16.51
CA PHE A 294 7.76 -5.03 -17.59
C PHE A 294 7.09 -5.29 -18.93
N ALA A 295 7.01 -4.26 -19.75
CA ALA A 295 6.37 -4.34 -21.05
C ALA A 295 7.25 -3.71 -22.13
N SER A 296 7.21 -4.29 -23.32
CA SER A 296 7.87 -3.74 -24.52
C SER A 296 6.85 -3.25 -25.52
N LEU A 297 7.11 -2.10 -26.15
CA LEU A 297 6.26 -1.52 -27.19
C LEU A 297 7.10 -1.10 -28.39
N GLN A 298 6.64 -1.49 -29.57
CA GLN A 298 7.06 -0.91 -30.84
C GLN A 298 6.42 0.48 -31.02
N PRO A 299 6.98 1.37 -31.86
CA PRO A 299 6.38 2.67 -32.16
C PRO A 299 4.91 2.56 -32.58
N GLY A 300 4.03 3.27 -31.87
CA GLY A 300 2.58 3.26 -32.09
C GLY A 300 1.82 2.09 -31.43
N GLN A 301 2.51 1.14 -30.78
CA GLN A 301 1.83 0.08 -30.03
C GLN A 301 1.25 0.60 -28.71
N THR A 302 0.29 -0.17 -28.19
CA THR A 302 -0.43 0.12 -26.96
C THR A 302 -0.27 -1.02 -25.97
N TRP A 303 0.13 -0.70 -24.74
CA TRP A 303 0.01 -1.59 -23.59
C TRP A 303 -1.31 -1.30 -22.88
N THR A 304 -2.00 -2.34 -22.39
CA THR A 304 -3.30 -2.17 -21.73
C THR A 304 -3.36 -2.88 -20.39
N SER A 305 -4.06 -2.24 -19.45
CA SER A 305 -4.42 -2.80 -18.14
C SER A 305 -5.86 -2.44 -17.79
N SER A 306 -6.36 -2.92 -16.67
CA SER A 306 -7.67 -2.56 -16.15
C SER A 306 -7.64 -2.41 -14.63
N ASP A 307 -8.27 -1.36 -14.12
CA ASP A 307 -8.49 -1.17 -12.68
C ASP A 307 -9.96 -1.43 -12.34
N ARG A 308 -10.18 -2.20 -11.28
CA ARG A 308 -11.54 -2.51 -10.82
C ARG A 308 -12.07 -1.37 -9.96
N LEU A 309 -13.26 -0.88 -10.28
CA LEU A 309 -13.91 0.20 -9.55
C LEU A 309 -14.54 -0.26 -8.23
N GLN A 310 -15.05 -1.49 -8.14
CA GLN A 310 -15.65 -2.03 -6.92
C GLN A 310 -14.64 -2.81 -6.08
N GLY A 311 -14.76 -2.69 -4.75
CA GLY A 311 -13.95 -3.44 -3.79
C GLY A 311 -13.02 -2.52 -3.01
N GLN A 312 -11.85 -3.05 -2.65
CA GLN A 312 -10.86 -2.36 -1.82
C GLN A 312 -9.60 -2.13 -2.66
N GLY A 313 -9.17 -0.87 -2.79
CA GLY A 313 -7.99 -0.52 -3.60
C GLY A 313 -7.95 0.94 -4.02
N LEU A 314 -6.81 1.35 -4.57
CA LEU A 314 -6.59 2.72 -5.02
C LEU A 314 -7.54 3.09 -6.16
N GLY A 315 -8.38 4.10 -5.91
CA GLY A 315 -9.37 4.55 -6.89
C GLY A 315 -10.65 3.72 -6.93
N ALA A 316 -10.87 2.84 -5.94
CA ALA A 316 -12.14 2.16 -5.76
C ALA A 316 -13.27 3.14 -5.38
N LEU A 317 -14.50 2.76 -5.71
CA LEU A 317 -15.71 3.48 -5.36
C LEU A 317 -15.94 3.43 -3.84
N PRO A 318 -16.40 4.54 -3.24
CA PRO A 318 -16.65 4.57 -1.80
C PRO A 318 -17.91 3.76 -1.44
N ASP A 319 -17.93 3.19 -0.24
CA ASP A 319 -19.05 2.37 0.26
C ASP A 319 -20.36 3.16 0.40
N ASP A 320 -20.30 4.50 0.50
CA ASP A 320 -21.46 5.39 0.65
C ASP A 320 -22.05 5.86 -0.70
N MET A 321 -21.70 5.19 -1.80
CA MET A 321 -22.27 5.48 -3.12
C MET A 321 -23.75 5.08 -3.21
N ASN A 322 -24.51 5.91 -3.91
CA ASN A 322 -25.94 5.74 -4.16
C ASN A 322 -26.19 5.78 -5.67
N VAL A 323 -27.26 5.11 -6.09
CA VAL A 323 -27.77 5.23 -7.46
C VAL A 323 -28.00 6.70 -7.81
N GLY A 324 -27.48 7.11 -8.97
CA GLY A 324 -27.50 8.49 -9.45
C GLY A 324 -26.26 9.32 -9.09
N ASP A 325 -25.36 8.83 -8.24
CA ASP A 325 -24.07 9.49 -8.03
C ASP A 325 -23.25 9.52 -9.33
N VAL A 326 -22.59 10.65 -9.57
CA VAL A 326 -21.71 10.84 -10.73
C VAL A 326 -20.28 10.94 -10.25
N PHE A 327 -19.41 10.13 -10.83
CA PHE A 327 -17.99 10.09 -10.52
C PHE A 327 -17.17 10.51 -11.74
N ARG A 328 -16.00 11.09 -11.47
CA ARG A 328 -14.97 11.37 -12.46
C ARG A 328 -13.69 10.66 -12.07
N TYR A 329 -13.09 9.95 -13.03
CA TYR A 329 -11.84 9.23 -12.83
C TYR A 329 -10.78 9.75 -13.81
N VAL A 330 -9.56 9.99 -13.31
CA VAL A 330 -8.47 10.57 -14.08
C VAL A 330 -7.12 10.04 -13.62
N PHE A 331 -6.22 9.78 -14.56
CA PHE A 331 -4.81 9.56 -14.28
C PHE A 331 -4.09 10.89 -14.33
N LYS A 332 -3.42 11.30 -13.25
CA LYS A 332 -2.74 12.60 -13.16
C LYS A 332 -1.35 12.63 -13.80
N GLY A 333 -0.89 11.52 -14.36
CA GLY A 333 0.46 11.35 -14.87
C GLY A 333 1.35 10.56 -13.93
N VAL A 334 2.53 10.21 -14.41
CA VAL A 334 3.55 9.51 -13.65
C VAL A 334 4.95 9.87 -14.14
N GLU A 335 5.91 9.87 -13.23
CA GLU A 335 7.33 9.80 -13.59
C GLU A 335 7.77 8.34 -13.48
N LEU A 336 8.18 7.71 -14.58
CA LEU A 336 8.65 6.32 -14.54
C LEU A 336 10.02 6.24 -13.87
N ASP A 337 10.16 5.20 -13.07
CA ASP A 337 11.37 4.80 -12.37
C ASP A 337 12.35 4.05 -13.27
N TRP A 338 11.87 3.29 -14.26
CA TRP A 338 12.75 2.55 -15.17
C TRP A 338 12.18 2.42 -16.59
N TRP A 339 13.05 2.63 -17.58
CA TRP A 339 12.78 2.40 -19.01
C TRP A 339 14.11 2.32 -19.78
N ASP A 340 14.12 1.59 -20.90
CA ASP A 340 15.24 1.55 -21.83
C ASP A 340 14.81 1.36 -23.29
N TRP A 341 15.71 1.65 -24.22
CA TRP A 341 15.53 1.38 -25.65
C TRP A 341 15.81 -0.09 -25.96
N GLY A 342 14.93 -0.69 -26.75
CA GLY A 342 14.98 -2.11 -27.11
C GLY A 342 13.69 -2.83 -26.74
N ASP A 343 13.48 -3.98 -27.37
CA ASP A 343 12.39 -4.88 -27.00
C ASP A 343 12.83 -5.91 -25.95
N SER A 344 11.92 -6.80 -25.55
CA SER A 344 12.19 -7.81 -24.53
C SER A 344 13.39 -8.71 -24.87
N SER A 345 13.68 -8.92 -26.17
CA SER A 345 14.84 -9.70 -26.63
C SER A 345 16.15 -8.96 -26.37
N ASP A 346 16.18 -7.64 -26.62
CA ASP A 346 17.35 -6.80 -26.32
C ASP A 346 17.63 -6.77 -24.81
N HIS A 347 16.58 -6.93 -23.99
CA HIS A 347 16.65 -6.94 -22.54
C HIS A 347 16.64 -8.35 -21.90
N ALA A 348 16.95 -9.40 -22.67
CA ALA A 348 16.97 -10.79 -22.17
C ALA A 348 17.83 -10.95 -20.91
N GLU A 349 19.02 -10.35 -20.92
CA GLU A 349 20.02 -10.41 -19.84
C GLU A 349 19.99 -9.17 -18.94
N THR A 350 19.02 -8.27 -19.12
CA THR A 350 18.92 -7.07 -18.29
C THR A 350 18.32 -7.43 -16.94
N ILE A 351 19.07 -7.17 -15.87
CA ILE A 351 18.66 -7.40 -14.48
C ILE A 351 18.47 -6.07 -13.79
N VAL A 352 17.34 -5.92 -13.11
CA VAL A 352 17.05 -4.81 -12.20
C VAL A 352 16.69 -5.37 -10.82
N LYS A 353 16.71 -4.51 -9.80
CA LYS A 353 16.18 -4.87 -8.48
C LYS A 353 14.88 -4.15 -8.19
N LEU A 354 13.91 -4.92 -7.75
CA LEU A 354 12.68 -4.45 -7.13
C LEU A 354 12.80 -4.57 -5.61
N PRO A 355 12.04 -3.80 -4.82
CA PRO A 355 12.01 -4.00 -3.38
C PRO A 355 11.58 -5.43 -3.03
N CYS A 356 11.84 -5.89 -1.81
CA CYS A 356 11.51 -7.25 -1.39
C CYS A 356 10.05 -7.67 -1.57
N PHE A 357 9.12 -6.73 -1.54
CA PHE A 357 7.70 -6.97 -1.80
C PHE A 357 7.33 -6.99 -3.29
N ILE A 358 8.31 -6.82 -4.18
CA ILE A 358 8.28 -6.83 -5.66
C ILE A 358 7.41 -5.73 -6.27
N LYS A 359 6.22 -5.46 -5.72
CA LYS A 359 5.25 -4.47 -6.17
C LYS A 359 5.62 -3.04 -5.72
N GLY A 360 6.79 -2.56 -6.15
CA GLY A 360 7.24 -1.18 -5.96
C GLY A 360 8.16 -0.73 -7.08
N ARG A 361 8.70 0.49 -6.96
CA ARG A 361 9.64 1.03 -7.96
C ARG A 361 10.96 0.27 -7.98
N VAL A 362 11.58 0.17 -9.15
CA VAL A 362 12.97 -0.24 -9.34
C VAL A 362 13.88 0.57 -8.43
N VAL A 363 14.64 -0.14 -7.60
CA VAL A 363 15.58 0.44 -6.63
C VAL A 363 17.02 0.38 -7.13
N ASP A 364 17.32 -0.51 -8.07
CA ASP A 364 18.65 -0.65 -8.70
C ASP A 364 18.50 -0.99 -10.19
N PRO A 365 19.00 -0.14 -11.12
CA PRO A 365 19.65 1.14 -10.86
C PRO A 365 18.66 2.23 -10.42
N LYS A 366 18.96 2.92 -9.32
CA LYS A 366 18.08 3.94 -8.72
C LYS A 366 17.80 5.14 -9.63
N ASP A 367 18.74 5.50 -10.50
CA ASP A 367 18.65 6.63 -11.42
C ASP A 367 18.41 6.21 -12.87
N ASN A 368 17.87 5.00 -13.07
CA ASN A 368 17.69 4.38 -14.38
C ASN A 368 18.98 4.40 -15.23
N GLY A 369 20.15 4.24 -14.59
CA GLY A 369 21.46 4.27 -15.26
C GLY A 369 21.80 5.65 -15.85
N GLY A 370 21.29 6.73 -15.26
CA GLY A 370 21.49 8.11 -15.72
C GLY A 370 20.64 8.53 -16.92
N ARG A 371 19.69 7.68 -17.37
CA ARG A 371 18.79 8.01 -18.49
C ARG A 371 17.86 9.18 -18.14
N PRO A 372 17.39 9.94 -19.14
CA PRO A 372 16.39 10.98 -18.91
C PRO A 372 15.13 10.42 -18.23
N LYS A 373 14.58 11.16 -17.27
CA LYS A 373 13.33 10.75 -16.60
C LYS A 373 12.18 10.80 -17.59
N LEU A 374 11.46 9.68 -17.71
CA LEU A 374 10.29 9.57 -18.56
C LEU A 374 9.07 10.07 -17.79
N LYS A 375 8.55 11.23 -18.19
CA LYS A 375 7.32 11.81 -17.63
C LYS A 375 6.16 11.58 -18.58
N VAL A 376 5.15 10.87 -18.10
CA VAL A 376 3.91 10.62 -18.83
C VAL A 376 2.84 11.57 -18.29
N PRO A 377 2.21 12.38 -19.17
CA PRO A 377 1.24 13.37 -18.74
C PRO A 377 -0.08 12.73 -18.27
N ALA A 378 -0.93 13.56 -17.71
CA ALA A 378 -2.29 13.18 -17.34
C ALA A 378 -3.11 12.66 -18.53
N SER A 379 -4.02 11.72 -18.25
CA SER A 379 -4.94 11.17 -19.23
C SER A 379 -6.13 12.10 -19.52
N ASN A 380 -7.01 11.66 -20.42
CA ASN A 380 -8.40 12.13 -20.42
C ASN A 380 -9.07 11.86 -19.06
N SER A 381 -10.11 12.63 -18.75
CA SER A 381 -11.04 12.32 -17.66
C SER A 381 -12.21 11.51 -18.20
N ILE A 382 -12.61 10.46 -17.49
CA ILE A 382 -13.85 9.73 -17.74
C ILE A 382 -14.86 10.07 -16.66
N GLU A 383 -16.14 10.10 -17.02
CA GLU A 383 -17.25 10.32 -16.10
C GLU A 383 -18.28 9.20 -16.25
N PHE A 384 -18.78 8.71 -15.12
CA PHE A 384 -19.77 7.65 -15.08
C PHE A 384 -20.76 7.85 -13.94
N THR A 385 -21.94 7.25 -14.08
CA THR A 385 -23.04 7.33 -13.13
C THR A 385 -23.31 5.95 -12.52
N ILE A 386 -23.57 5.90 -11.22
CA ILE A 386 -24.00 4.69 -10.54
C ILE A 386 -25.46 4.39 -10.89
N VAL A 387 -25.74 3.17 -11.37
CA VAL A 387 -27.08 2.70 -11.77
C VAL A 387 -27.56 1.49 -10.98
#